data_AF-K4R696-F1
#
_entry.id   AF-K4R696-F1
#
_cell.length_a   1.000
_cell.length_b   1.000
_cell.length_c   1.000
_cell.angle_alpha   90.00
_cell.angle_beta   90.00
_cell.angle_gamma   90.00
#
_symmetry.space_group_name_H-M   'P 1'
#
loop_
_entity.id
_entity.type
_entity.pdbx_description
1 polymer ?
#
loop_
_entity_poly.entity_id
_entity_poly.type
_entity_poly.pdbx_seq_one_letter_code
_entity_poly.pdbx_strand_id
1 'polypeptide(L)'
;MVFNSILPQSAQYHFRETWHPETDWSFKSNCSTRGEGDKALFSLTAEMGSARPWQQWAETEIPPNDGGKITYFDAGLKGISNAEVAAIWLPCYAHEETSKQPWSMSVFADALKPLEASDEEARQTLIDLATSFARQAHEDAKCDLPSKLPSSTAIR
;
A
#
# COMPACT_ATOMS: atom_id res chain seq x y z
N MET A 1 13.33 0.22 11.43
CA MET A 1 13.74 -0.42 10.17
C MET A 1 13.81 -1.92 10.41
N VAL A 2 12.71 -2.63 10.17
CA VAL A 2 12.60 -4.11 10.30
C VAL A 2 12.61 -4.78 8.90
N PHE A 3 12.49 -3.99 7.83
CA PHE A 3 12.24 -4.50 6.49
C PHE A 3 13.45 -5.17 5.81
N ASN A 4 14.68 -4.75 6.13
CA ASN A 4 15.88 -5.32 5.50
C ASN A 4 16.13 -6.80 5.87
N SER A 5 15.54 -7.30 6.97
CA SER A 5 15.77 -8.67 7.44
C SER A 5 14.77 -9.69 6.90
N ILE A 6 13.71 -9.25 6.20
CA ILE A 6 12.65 -10.14 5.70
C ILE A 6 12.55 -10.16 4.17
N LEU A 7 13.28 -9.26 3.49
CA LEU A 7 13.38 -9.30 2.04
C LEU A 7 14.08 -10.59 1.60
N PRO A 8 13.67 -11.19 0.47
CA PRO A 8 14.36 -12.35 -0.09
C PRO A 8 15.85 -12.07 -0.26
N GLN A 9 16.70 -13.01 0.15
CA GLN A 9 18.15 -12.85 0.03
C GLN A 9 18.58 -12.44 -1.38
N SER A 10 19.32 -11.34 -1.45
CA SER A 10 19.94 -10.86 -2.67
C SER A 10 21.34 -10.32 -2.40
N ALA A 11 22.25 -10.53 -3.35
CA ALA A 11 23.60 -9.99 -3.27
C ALA A 11 23.62 -8.45 -3.29
N GLN A 12 22.58 -7.83 -3.85
CA GLN A 12 22.45 -6.38 -4.00
C GLN A 12 20.97 -5.99 -4.12
N TYR A 13 20.61 -4.89 -3.47
CA TYR A 13 19.27 -4.32 -3.53
C TYR A 13 19.31 -2.96 -4.23
N HIS A 14 18.34 -2.72 -5.12
CA HIS A 14 18.11 -1.44 -5.77
C HIS A 14 16.71 -0.93 -5.43
N PHE A 15 16.64 0.30 -4.94
CA PHE A 15 15.37 0.98 -4.68
C PHE A 15 15.05 1.88 -5.86
N ARG A 16 13.83 1.77 -6.40
CA ARG A 16 13.32 2.71 -7.41
C ARG A 16 12.10 3.40 -6.87
N GLU A 17 12.11 4.72 -6.95
CA GLU A 17 11.00 5.57 -6.58
C GLU A 17 10.48 6.29 -7.82
N THR A 18 9.17 6.25 -8.03
CA THR A 18 8.46 7.07 -9.03
C THR A 18 7.46 7.91 -8.27
N TRP A 19 7.54 9.22 -8.43
CA TRP A 19 6.67 10.16 -7.73
C TRP A 19 6.09 11.19 -8.71
N HIS A 20 4.76 11.25 -8.73
CA HIS A 20 3.94 12.23 -9.43
C HIS A 20 3.32 13.14 -8.37
N PRO A 21 3.87 14.35 -8.16
CA PRO A 21 3.53 15.23 -7.04
C PRO A 21 2.26 16.05 -7.26
N GLU A 22 1.55 15.84 -8.37
CA GLU A 22 0.30 16.50 -8.67
C GLU A 22 -0.72 16.24 -7.56
N THR A 23 -1.37 17.30 -7.08
CA THR A 23 -2.35 17.23 -5.98
C THR A 23 -3.76 16.99 -6.52
N ASP A 24 -3.87 16.15 -7.55
CA ASP A 24 -5.10 15.86 -8.27
C ASP A 24 -5.26 14.35 -8.47
N TRP A 25 -6.16 13.98 -9.38
CA TRP A 25 -6.42 12.60 -9.76
C TRP A 25 -5.20 11.83 -10.31
N SER A 26 -4.16 12.52 -10.76
CA SER A 26 -2.97 11.92 -11.36
C SER A 26 -1.87 11.60 -10.35
N PHE A 27 -2.06 11.95 -9.07
CA PHE A 27 -1.11 11.59 -8.01
C PHE A 27 -0.82 10.09 -8.04
N LYS A 28 0.48 9.78 -8.01
CA LYS A 28 0.99 8.42 -7.93
C LYS A 28 2.32 8.41 -7.21
N SER A 29 2.47 7.47 -6.27
CA SER A 29 3.74 7.19 -5.62
C SER A 29 4.02 5.70 -5.71
N ASN A 30 5.20 5.33 -6.16
CA ASN A 30 5.67 3.95 -6.19
C ASN A 30 7.06 3.86 -5.61
N CYS A 31 7.29 2.91 -4.71
CA CYS A 31 8.61 2.53 -4.24
C CYS A 31 8.77 1.03 -4.43
N SER A 32 9.77 0.60 -5.18
CA SER A 32 10.01 -0.82 -5.44
C SER A 32 11.43 -1.22 -5.08
N THR A 33 11.55 -2.39 -4.45
CA THR A 33 12.84 -3.01 -4.15
C THR A 33 13.10 -4.11 -5.17
N ARG A 34 14.26 -4.04 -5.81
CA ARG A 34 14.73 -5.00 -6.80
C ARG A 34 15.99 -5.70 -6.30
N GLY A 35 16.10 -6.99 -6.59
CA GLY A 35 17.28 -7.79 -6.32
C GLY A 35 18.17 -7.97 -7.55
N GLU A 36 19.05 -8.96 -7.49
CA GLU A 36 19.92 -9.38 -8.57
C GLU A 36 19.17 -9.63 -9.89
N GLY A 37 19.76 -9.15 -10.99
CA GLY A 37 19.15 -9.24 -12.32
C GLY A 37 17.93 -8.33 -12.50
N ASP A 38 17.81 -7.27 -11.68
CA ASP A 38 16.72 -6.27 -11.72
C ASP A 38 15.33 -6.86 -11.44
N LYS A 39 15.27 -8.01 -10.78
CA LYS A 39 14.01 -8.68 -10.41
C LYS A 39 13.32 -7.92 -9.29
N ALA A 40 12.09 -7.48 -9.52
CA ALA A 40 11.28 -6.87 -8.49
C ALA A 40 10.94 -7.89 -7.39
N LEU A 41 11.30 -7.57 -6.16
CA LEU A 41 11.06 -8.38 -4.96
C LEU A 41 9.86 -7.87 -4.18
N PHE A 42 9.71 -6.56 -4.16
CA PHE A 42 8.69 -5.88 -3.38
C PHE A 42 8.28 -4.56 -4.05
N SER A 43 7.01 -4.18 -3.88
CA SER A 43 6.49 -2.90 -4.33
C SER A 43 5.58 -2.27 -3.28
N LEU A 44 5.70 -0.97 -3.13
CA LEU A 44 4.72 -0.08 -2.51
C LEU A 44 4.14 0.80 -3.61
N THR A 45 2.82 0.85 -3.70
CA THR A 45 2.13 1.71 -4.67
C THR A 45 1.02 2.46 -3.97
N ALA A 46 0.92 3.76 -4.22
CA ALA A 46 -0.19 4.61 -3.84
C ALA A 46 -0.73 5.27 -5.10
N GLU A 47 -2.02 5.11 -5.35
CA GLU A 47 -2.66 5.65 -6.53
C GLU A 47 -4.06 6.15 -6.24
N MET A 48 -4.44 7.18 -6.96
CA MET A 48 -5.73 7.83 -6.88
C MET A 48 -6.77 7.07 -7.70
N GLY A 49 -8.00 7.02 -7.17
CA GLY A 49 -9.15 6.50 -7.91
C GLY A 49 -10.45 7.13 -7.45
N SER A 50 -11.44 7.14 -8.33
CA SER A 50 -12.80 7.60 -8.01
C SER A 50 -13.31 6.91 -6.76
N ALA A 51 -13.85 7.69 -5.83
CA ALA A 51 -14.36 7.13 -4.57
C ALA A 51 -15.52 6.18 -4.86
N ARG A 52 -15.41 4.96 -4.32
CA ARG A 52 -16.44 3.93 -4.35
C ARG A 52 -16.55 3.28 -2.97
N PRO A 53 -17.68 2.62 -2.64
CA PRO A 53 -17.77 1.85 -1.40
C PRO A 53 -16.61 0.86 -1.28
N TRP A 54 -15.99 0.80 -0.10
CA TRP A 54 -14.75 0.04 0.09
C TRP A 54 -14.91 -1.46 -0.25
N GLN A 55 -16.11 -2.04 -0.08
CA GLN A 55 -16.38 -3.43 -0.47
C GLN A 55 -16.25 -3.64 -1.99
N GLN A 56 -16.79 -2.71 -2.78
CA GLN A 56 -16.66 -2.76 -4.24
C GLN A 56 -15.22 -2.56 -4.68
N TRP A 57 -14.46 -1.73 -3.94
CA TRP A 57 -13.02 -1.63 -4.11
C TRP A 57 -12.30 -2.94 -3.80
N ALA A 58 -12.59 -3.58 -2.67
CA ALA A 58 -11.96 -4.83 -2.29
C ALA A 58 -12.25 -5.95 -3.31
N GLU A 59 -13.45 -6.04 -3.86
CA GLU A 59 -13.81 -7.04 -4.86
C GLU A 59 -13.06 -6.89 -6.20
N THR A 60 -12.58 -5.68 -6.51
CA THR A 60 -11.98 -5.34 -7.82
C THR A 60 -10.46 -5.26 -7.77
N GLU A 61 -9.88 -4.93 -6.62
CA GLU A 61 -8.43 -4.74 -6.43
C GLU A 61 -7.74 -5.94 -5.78
N ILE A 62 -8.42 -7.10 -5.68
CA ILE A 62 -7.79 -8.36 -5.31
C ILE A 62 -7.09 -8.93 -6.56
N PRO A 63 -5.75 -8.90 -6.66
CA PRO A 63 -5.10 -9.68 -7.69
C PRO A 63 -5.33 -11.18 -7.43
N PRO A 64 -5.34 -12.02 -8.47
CA PRO A 64 -5.24 -13.47 -8.29
C PRO A 64 -3.98 -13.74 -7.46
N ASN A 65 -4.12 -14.42 -6.31
CA ASN A 65 -3.00 -14.69 -5.42
C ASN A 65 -2.83 -16.19 -5.15
N ASP A 66 -1.58 -16.58 -4.92
CA ASP A 66 -1.21 -17.92 -4.48
C ASP A 66 -0.95 -17.94 -2.95
N GLY A 67 -0.76 -16.76 -2.33
CA GLY A 67 -0.54 -16.54 -0.88
C GLY A 67 -1.73 -16.82 0.02
N GLY A 68 -2.69 -17.63 -0.43
CA GLY A 68 -3.80 -18.14 0.38
C GLY A 68 -4.93 -17.14 0.63
N LYS A 69 -5.76 -17.48 1.63
CA LYS A 69 -7.03 -16.79 1.90
C LYS A 69 -6.80 -15.34 2.31
N ILE A 70 -7.37 -14.41 1.53
CA ILE A 70 -7.44 -12.99 1.88
C ILE A 70 -8.35 -12.79 3.09
N THR A 71 -7.93 -11.90 3.99
CA THR A 71 -8.71 -11.52 5.16
C THR A 71 -8.78 -10.01 5.29
N TYR A 72 -9.88 -9.55 5.86
CA TYR A 72 -10.07 -8.14 6.19
C TYR A 72 -9.35 -7.80 7.50
N PHE A 73 -8.80 -6.60 7.57
CA PHE A 73 -8.26 -6.02 8.80
C PHE A 73 -8.71 -4.57 8.97
N ASP A 74 -8.63 -4.07 10.19
CA ASP A 74 -9.00 -2.69 10.50
C ASP A 74 -7.77 -1.78 10.39
N ALA A 75 -7.71 -1.00 9.31
CA ALA A 75 -6.77 0.10 9.13
C ALA A 75 -7.42 1.46 9.46
N GLY A 76 -8.43 1.47 10.33
CA GLY A 76 -9.27 2.63 10.65
C GLY A 76 -10.44 2.85 9.68
N LEU A 77 -10.28 2.44 8.41
CA LEU A 77 -11.40 2.29 7.46
C LEU A 77 -11.70 0.82 7.22
N LYS A 78 -10.96 0.16 6.31
CA LYS A 78 -10.82 -1.31 6.15
C LYS A 78 -9.67 -1.56 5.17
N GLY A 79 -8.90 -2.61 5.41
CA GLY A 79 -7.87 -3.12 4.51
C GLY A 79 -8.03 -4.62 4.26
N ILE A 80 -7.34 -5.13 3.25
CA ILE A 80 -7.28 -6.56 2.92
C ILE A 80 -5.84 -7.05 2.95
N SER A 81 -5.61 -8.26 3.45
CA SER A 81 -4.25 -8.80 3.56
C SER A 81 -4.17 -10.32 3.52
N ASN A 82 -3.02 -10.80 3.09
CA ASN A 82 -2.48 -12.15 3.29
C ASN A 82 -0.94 -12.07 3.41
N ALA A 83 -0.23 -13.18 3.21
CA ALA A 83 1.24 -13.22 3.29
C ALA A 83 1.98 -12.55 2.11
N GLU A 84 1.27 -12.21 1.03
CA GLU A 84 1.85 -11.64 -0.20
C GLU A 84 1.42 -10.20 -0.47
N VAL A 85 0.25 -9.79 0.02
CA VAL A 85 -0.28 -8.44 -0.21
C VAL A 85 -0.91 -7.89 1.07
N ALA A 86 -0.73 -6.60 1.29
CA ALA A 86 -1.61 -5.78 2.11
C ALA A 86 -2.06 -4.57 1.31
N ALA A 87 -3.38 -4.35 1.25
CA ALA A 87 -3.96 -3.21 0.57
C ALA A 87 -4.88 -2.41 1.50
N ILE A 88 -4.81 -1.09 1.39
CA ILE A 88 -5.56 -0.13 2.20
C ILE A 88 -6.28 0.85 1.27
N TRP A 89 -7.55 1.10 1.57
CA TRP A 89 -8.33 2.13 0.94
C TRP A 89 -8.57 3.28 1.92
N LEU A 90 -8.34 4.51 1.47
CA LEU A 90 -8.52 5.73 2.26
C LEU A 90 -9.17 6.84 1.43
N PRO A 91 -10.03 7.69 2.02
CA PRO A 91 -10.52 8.90 1.37
C PRO A 91 -9.36 9.86 1.18
N CYS A 92 -9.44 10.69 0.14
CA CYS A 92 -8.43 11.73 -0.09
C CYS A 92 -9.07 13.09 -0.41
N TYR A 93 -9.86 13.18 -1.49
CA TYR A 93 -10.49 14.43 -1.90
C TYR A 93 -12.00 14.36 -1.76
N ALA A 94 -12.61 15.35 -1.11
CA ALA A 94 -14.06 15.54 -1.15
C ALA A 94 -14.54 15.98 -2.53
N HIS A 95 -13.76 16.85 -3.18
CA HIS A 95 -14.01 17.36 -4.53
C HIS A 95 -12.67 17.48 -5.26
N GLU A 96 -12.32 16.48 -6.06
CA GLU A 96 -11.12 16.53 -6.89
C GLU A 96 -11.21 17.68 -7.93
N GLU A 97 -10.08 18.30 -8.25
CA GLU A 97 -10.02 19.57 -8.99
C GLU A 97 -10.67 19.52 -10.39
N THR A 98 -10.55 18.41 -11.11
CA THR A 98 -11.02 18.26 -12.49
C THR A 98 -12.46 17.75 -12.55
N SER A 99 -12.70 16.59 -11.94
CA SER A 99 -13.98 15.86 -11.99
C SER A 99 -15.03 16.44 -11.03
N LYS A 100 -14.59 17.20 -10.01
CA LYS A 100 -15.42 17.66 -8.89
C LYS A 100 -16.11 16.53 -8.11
N GLN A 101 -15.67 15.29 -8.31
CA GLN A 101 -16.18 14.12 -7.60
C GLN A 101 -15.29 13.79 -6.40
N PRO A 102 -15.79 13.00 -5.43
CA PRO A 102 -14.95 12.49 -4.37
C PRO A 102 -13.95 11.46 -4.90
N TRP A 103 -12.73 11.50 -4.38
CA TRP A 103 -11.65 10.59 -4.74
C TRP A 103 -11.04 9.94 -3.50
N SER A 104 -10.56 8.72 -3.70
CA SER A 104 -9.91 7.89 -2.70
C SER A 104 -8.54 7.48 -3.18
N MET A 105 -7.67 7.14 -2.24
CA MET A 105 -6.37 6.56 -2.52
C MET A 105 -6.39 5.08 -2.17
N SER A 106 -5.85 4.27 -3.08
CA SER A 106 -5.54 2.86 -2.87
C SER A 106 -4.05 2.73 -2.63
N VAL A 107 -3.68 2.02 -1.57
CA VAL A 107 -2.29 1.76 -1.21
C VAL A 107 -2.05 0.26 -1.14
N PHE A 108 -0.99 -0.20 -1.78
CA PHE A 108 -0.62 -1.60 -1.89
C PHE A 108 0.81 -1.80 -1.38
N ALA A 109 1.02 -2.85 -0.60
CA ALA A 109 2.31 -3.42 -0.29
C ALA A 109 2.34 -4.86 -0.81
N ASP A 110 3.09 -5.09 -1.89
CA ASP A 110 3.15 -6.34 -2.63
C ASP A 110 4.50 -7.02 -2.46
N ALA A 111 4.51 -8.21 -1.88
CA ALA A 111 5.64 -9.13 -1.91
C ALA A 111 5.60 -9.93 -3.22
N LEU A 112 6.28 -9.41 -4.25
CA LEU A 112 6.40 -10.04 -5.58
C LEU A 112 7.24 -11.33 -5.54
N LYS A 113 7.97 -11.51 -4.44
CA LYS A 113 8.58 -12.77 -4.01
C LYS A 113 8.23 -13.00 -2.54
N PRO A 114 8.03 -14.27 -2.12
CA PRO A 114 7.75 -14.58 -0.73
C PRO A 114 8.80 -13.98 0.20
N LEU A 115 8.36 -13.33 1.27
CA LEU A 115 9.25 -12.80 2.31
C LEU A 115 9.87 -13.96 3.10
N GLU A 116 11.08 -13.76 3.62
CA GLU A 116 11.77 -14.75 4.46
C GLU A 116 11.23 -14.72 5.91
N ALA A 117 9.93 -15.00 6.05
CA ALA A 117 9.20 -15.00 7.32
C ALA A 117 8.06 -16.03 7.29
N SER A 118 7.44 -16.31 8.44
CA SER A 118 6.17 -17.06 8.45
C SER A 118 5.04 -16.25 7.79
N ASP A 119 3.99 -16.91 7.30
CA ASP A 119 2.84 -16.24 6.67
C ASP A 119 2.21 -15.15 7.57
N GLU A 120 2.17 -15.40 8.88
CA GLU A 120 1.64 -14.45 9.87
C GLU A 120 2.55 -13.22 10.00
N GLU A 121 3.86 -13.42 10.12
CA GLU A 121 4.86 -12.33 10.21
C GLU A 121 4.95 -11.53 8.90
N ALA A 122 4.93 -12.21 7.76
CA ALA A 122 4.93 -11.62 6.44
C ALA A 122 3.71 -10.71 6.28
N ARG A 123 2.52 -11.24 6.56
CA ARG A 123 1.27 -10.49 6.54
C ARG A 123 1.32 -9.26 7.45
N GLN A 124 1.73 -9.42 8.71
CA GLN A 124 1.77 -8.29 9.66
C GLN A 124 2.74 -7.22 9.17
N THR A 125 3.89 -7.62 8.62
CA THR A 125 4.85 -6.66 8.09
C THR A 125 4.29 -5.90 6.89
N LEU A 126 3.60 -6.58 5.96
CA LEU A 126 2.96 -5.92 4.82
C LEU A 126 1.90 -4.92 5.28
N ILE A 127 1.09 -5.26 6.30
CA ILE A 127 0.13 -4.33 6.91
C ILE A 127 0.82 -3.07 7.46
N ASP A 128 1.91 -3.24 8.21
CA ASP A 128 2.63 -2.13 8.83
C ASP A 128 3.27 -1.20 7.78
N LEU A 129 3.81 -1.79 6.70
CA LEU A 129 4.38 -1.06 5.57
C LEU A 129 3.31 -0.31 4.79
N ALA A 130 2.22 -0.98 4.40
CA ALA A 130 1.10 -0.36 3.70
C ALA A 130 0.53 0.80 4.53
N THR A 131 0.37 0.62 5.84
CA THR A 131 -0.15 1.66 6.75
C THR A 131 0.80 2.85 6.83
N SER A 132 2.10 2.60 6.97
CA SER A 132 3.11 3.68 7.07
C SER A 132 3.22 4.45 5.76
N PHE A 133 3.26 3.74 4.63
CA PHE A 133 3.31 4.33 3.30
C PHE A 133 2.03 5.09 2.97
N ALA A 134 0.86 4.60 3.39
CA ALA A 134 -0.40 5.30 3.21
C ALA A 134 -0.46 6.64 3.95
N ARG A 135 0.11 6.73 5.15
CA ARG A 135 0.22 8.02 5.87
C ARG A 135 1.05 9.02 5.07
N GLN A 136 2.24 8.60 4.63
CA GLN A 136 3.13 9.45 3.85
C GLN A 136 2.49 9.88 2.53
N ALA A 137 1.94 8.93 1.77
CA ALA A 137 1.30 9.22 0.48
C ALA A 137 0.10 10.16 0.62
N HIS A 138 -0.72 10.00 1.68
CA HIS A 138 -1.84 10.90 1.95
C HIS A 138 -1.38 12.33 2.27
N GLU A 139 -0.28 12.48 3.01
CA GLU A 139 0.35 13.79 3.27
C GLU A 139 0.94 14.39 1.99
N ASP A 140 1.65 13.60 1.19
CA ASP A 140 2.29 14.04 -0.06
C ASP A 140 1.26 14.47 -1.11
N ALA A 141 0.14 13.75 -1.19
CA ALA A 141 -0.99 14.10 -2.04
C ALA A 141 -1.76 15.33 -1.55
N LYS A 142 -1.54 15.78 -0.31
CA LYS A 142 -2.27 16.88 0.32
C LYS A 142 -3.79 16.67 0.33
N CYS A 143 -4.20 15.45 0.62
CA CYS A 143 -5.62 15.09 0.78
C CYS A 143 -6.35 16.05 1.74
N ASP A 144 -7.58 16.44 1.38
CA ASP A 144 -8.41 17.37 2.16
C ASP A 144 -9.29 16.65 3.20
N LEU A 145 -9.53 15.36 3.01
CA LEU A 145 -10.22 14.49 3.95
C LEU A 145 -9.21 13.85 4.90
N PRO A 146 -9.62 13.50 6.14
CA PRO A 146 -8.75 12.75 7.04
C PRO A 146 -8.54 11.32 6.54
N SER A 147 -7.31 10.83 6.61
CA SER A 147 -6.94 9.46 6.20
C SER A 147 -7.68 8.37 6.97
N LYS A 148 -8.15 8.70 8.19
CA LYS A 148 -8.77 7.80 9.17
C LYS A 148 -7.91 6.61 9.58
N LEU A 149 -6.62 6.60 9.22
CA LEU A 149 -5.67 5.58 9.67
C LEU A 149 -5.49 5.65 11.19
N PRO A 150 -5.33 4.51 11.89
CA PRO A 150 -5.04 4.52 13.32
C PRO A 150 -3.75 5.30 13.56
N SER A 151 -3.72 6.10 14.63
CA SER A 151 -2.48 6.69 15.13
C SER A 151 -1.47 5.58 15.42
N SER A 152 -0.20 5.76 15.03
CA SER A 152 0.82 4.74 15.24
C SER A 152 0.94 4.41 16.73
N THR A 153 0.52 3.22 17.13
CA THR A 153 1.02 2.65 18.38
C THR A 153 2.49 2.36 18.12
N ALA A 154 3.38 3.17 18.70
CA ALA A 154 4.80 2.87 18.72
C ALA A 154 4.96 1.45 19.29
N ILE A 155 5.41 0.52 18.45
CA ILE A 155 5.87 -0.78 18.91
C ILE A 155 7.11 -0.47 19.76
N ARG A 156 6.96 -0.65 21.07
CA ARG A 156 8.08 -0.71 22.03
C ARG A 156 8.67 -2.11 22.03
#